data_AF-A0A8T1WZ02-F1
#
_entry.id   AF-A0A8T1WZ02-F1
#
_cell.length_a   1.000
_cell.length_b   1.000
_cell.length_c   1.000
_cell.angle_alpha   90.00
_cell.angle_beta   90.00
_cell.angle_gamma   90.00
#
_symmetry.space_group_name_H-M   'P 1'
#
loop_
_entity.id
_entity.type
_entity.pdbx_description
1 polymer ?
#
loop_
_entity_poly.entity_id
_entity_poly.type
_entity_poly.pdbx_seq_one_letter_code
_entity_poly.pdbx_strand_id
1 'polypeptide(L)'
;MSGYNTKWFVEFALPTIKRELSERSPALITLWLGANDAALPDGESAKQHVPLPTYSANLVKIVQSFRDRAPNANLLLITPPHVDDAVRQSFSPTNRAERTNAMAGEYAQACVEVGRKLDVNVLDVYSIFNSMEESERAECLDDGLHFSTKGNALVFRELQTKIHDAFPELEKSLENWQLPNFHIWFD
;
A
#
# COMPACT_ATOMS: atom_id res chain seq x y z
N MET A 1 6.55 -4.82 9.83
CA MET A 1 6.07 -6.22 9.67
C MET A 1 6.49 -6.69 8.30
N SER A 2 7.17 -7.83 8.16
CA SER A 2 7.53 -8.40 6.84
C SER A 2 6.69 -9.65 6.58
N GLY A 3 6.34 -9.88 5.30
CA GLY A 3 5.68 -11.10 4.83
C GLY A 3 4.17 -11.24 5.08
N TYR A 4 3.49 -10.28 5.71
CA TYR A 4 2.05 -10.35 5.96
C TYR A 4 1.22 -10.22 4.67
N ASN A 5 0.19 -11.06 4.54
CA ASN A 5 -0.89 -10.91 3.57
C ASN A 5 -2.16 -10.40 4.26
N THR A 6 -3.21 -10.10 3.50
CA THR A 6 -4.47 -9.57 4.06
C THR A 6 -5.17 -10.54 5.01
N LYS A 7 -5.05 -11.86 4.79
CA LYS A 7 -5.62 -12.88 5.68
C LYS A 7 -5.01 -12.78 7.08
N TRP A 8 -3.68 -12.82 7.18
CA TRP A 8 -2.97 -12.72 8.45
C TRP A 8 -3.12 -11.34 9.08
N PHE A 9 -3.22 -10.29 8.26
CA PHE A 9 -3.49 -8.95 8.76
C PHE A 9 -4.84 -8.89 9.48
N VAL A 10 -5.91 -9.40 8.86
CA VAL A 10 -7.24 -9.45 9.46
C VAL A 10 -7.24 -10.28 10.75
N GLU A 11 -6.54 -11.41 10.76
CA GLU A 11 -6.55 -12.35 11.89
C GLU A 11 -5.73 -11.85 13.08
N PHE A 12 -4.52 -11.34 12.82
CA PHE A 12 -3.53 -11.09 13.88
C PHE A 12 -3.22 -9.60 14.11
N ALA A 13 -3.18 -8.79 13.05
CA ALA A 13 -2.78 -7.38 13.17
C ALA A 13 -3.96 -6.46 13.49
N LEU A 14 -5.09 -6.66 12.81
CA LEU A 14 -6.27 -5.80 12.90
C LEU A 14 -6.81 -5.67 14.34
N PRO A 15 -6.89 -6.73 15.18
CA PRO A 15 -7.34 -6.58 16.56
C PRO A 15 -6.47 -5.61 17.39
N THR A 16 -5.16 -5.67 17.22
CA THR A 16 -4.20 -4.79 17.90
C THR A 16 -4.34 -3.35 17.40
N ILE A 17 -4.40 -3.15 16.08
CA ILE A 17 -4.57 -1.83 15.48
C ILE A 17 -5.89 -1.19 15.91
N LYS A 18 -6.99 -1.95 16.00
CA LYS A 18 -8.27 -1.43 16.49
C LYS A 18 -8.20 -0.92 17.94
N ARG A 19 -7.36 -1.53 18.78
CA ARG A 19 -7.13 -1.07 20.15
C ARG A 19 -6.36 0.26 20.11
N GLU A 20 -5.29 0.34 19.34
CA GLU A 20 -4.49 1.56 19.20
C GLU A 20 -5.29 2.74 18.63
N LEU A 21 -6.13 2.50 17.63
CA LEU A 21 -7.04 3.52 17.07
C LEU A 21 -8.13 3.97 18.05
N SER A 22 -8.35 3.24 19.15
CA SER A 22 -9.26 3.70 20.22
C SER A 22 -8.58 4.72 21.15
N GLU A 23 -7.25 4.75 21.15
CA GLU A 23 -6.41 5.60 22.00
C GLU A 23 -5.74 6.73 21.21
N ARG A 24 -5.75 6.64 19.88
CA ARG A 24 -5.09 7.59 18.97
C ARG A 24 -6.04 7.96 17.83
N SER A 25 -6.02 9.24 17.46
CA SER A 25 -6.73 9.75 16.27
C SER A 25 -5.73 10.11 15.18
N PRO A 26 -5.33 9.16 14.30
CA PRO A 26 -4.49 9.51 13.16
C PRO A 26 -5.25 10.41 12.19
N ALA A 27 -4.56 11.34 11.55
CA ALA A 27 -5.15 12.22 10.55
C ALA A 27 -5.27 11.52 9.16
N LEU A 28 -4.40 10.55 8.90
CA LEU A 28 -4.37 9.71 7.69
C LEU A 28 -3.95 8.29 8.07
N ILE A 29 -4.62 7.30 7.48
CA ILE A 29 -4.24 5.89 7.53
C ILE A 29 -4.00 5.43 6.08
N THR A 30 -2.80 4.92 5.81
CA THR A 30 -2.48 4.24 4.55
C THR A 30 -2.60 2.73 4.72
N LEU A 31 -3.27 2.05 3.79
CA LEU A 31 -3.35 0.59 3.75
C LEU A 31 -2.67 0.09 2.48
N TRP A 32 -1.55 -0.62 2.66
CA TRP A 32 -0.72 -1.10 1.56
C TRP A 32 -0.42 -2.59 1.73
N LEU A 33 -1.32 -3.42 1.21
CA LEU A 33 -1.23 -4.88 1.22
C LEU A 33 -1.60 -5.41 -0.17
N GLY A 34 -1.08 -6.58 -0.52
CA GLY A 34 -1.37 -7.22 -1.81
C GLY A 34 -0.15 -7.92 -2.42
N ALA A 35 1.06 -7.41 -2.18
CA ALA A 35 2.28 -7.98 -2.79
C ALA A 35 2.50 -9.44 -2.36
N ASN A 36 2.20 -9.76 -1.09
CA ASN A 36 2.28 -11.13 -0.59
C ASN A 36 1.07 -11.97 -1.01
N ASP A 37 -0.13 -11.37 -1.00
CA ASP A 37 -1.38 -11.99 -1.42
C ASP A 37 -1.32 -12.49 -2.88
N ALA A 38 -0.64 -11.73 -3.74
CA ALA A 38 -0.39 -12.00 -5.16
C ALA A 38 0.70 -13.06 -5.43
N ALA A 39 1.18 -13.78 -4.41
CA ALA A 39 2.00 -14.97 -4.64
C ALA A 39 1.26 -15.96 -5.56
N LEU A 40 1.97 -16.63 -6.46
CA LEU A 40 1.36 -17.66 -7.28
C LEU A 40 0.96 -18.87 -6.42
N PRO A 41 -0.24 -19.44 -6.63
CA PRO A 41 -0.77 -20.53 -5.80
C PRO A 41 0.03 -21.83 -5.93
N ASP A 42 0.79 -22.00 -7.02
CA ASP A 42 1.67 -23.14 -7.29
C ASP A 42 3.17 -22.80 -7.21
N GLY A 43 3.50 -21.61 -6.69
CA GLY A 43 4.87 -21.14 -6.50
C GLY A 43 5.45 -21.41 -5.11
N GLU A 44 6.72 -21.10 -4.91
CA GLU A 44 7.44 -21.34 -3.64
C GLU A 44 6.87 -20.52 -2.46
N SER A 45 6.26 -19.38 -2.76
CA SER A 45 5.56 -18.51 -1.80
C SER A 45 4.06 -18.81 -1.69
N ALA A 46 3.56 -19.96 -2.17
CA ALA A 46 2.13 -20.28 -2.20
C ALA A 46 1.40 -20.16 -0.84
N LYS A 47 2.11 -20.31 0.29
CA LYS A 47 1.54 -20.11 1.64
C LYS A 47 1.08 -18.67 1.89
N GLN A 48 1.62 -17.70 1.17
CA GLN A 48 1.23 -16.29 1.26
C GLN A 48 0.07 -15.95 0.33
N HIS A 49 -0.24 -16.81 -0.65
CA HIS A 49 -1.32 -16.57 -1.61
C HIS A 49 -2.66 -16.41 -0.88
N VAL A 50 -3.41 -15.38 -1.27
CA VAL A 50 -4.78 -15.16 -0.81
C VAL A 50 -5.65 -15.02 -2.05
N PRO A 51 -6.63 -15.90 -2.32
CA PRO A 51 -7.46 -15.80 -3.52
C PRO A 51 -8.08 -14.42 -3.70
N LEU A 52 -8.13 -13.90 -4.93
CA LEU A 52 -8.61 -12.55 -5.25
C LEU A 52 -9.95 -12.16 -4.57
N PRO A 53 -11.02 -12.99 -4.58
CA PRO A 53 -12.25 -12.65 -3.88
C PRO A 53 -12.07 -12.45 -2.37
N THR A 54 -11.19 -13.26 -1.75
CA THR A 54 -10.84 -13.17 -0.34
C THR A 54 -10.00 -11.93 -0.06
N TYR A 55 -9.04 -11.59 -0.93
CA TYR A 55 -8.26 -10.35 -0.85
C TYR A 55 -9.17 -9.12 -0.84
N SER A 56 -10.08 -9.00 -1.82
CA SER A 56 -11.02 -7.88 -1.89
C SER A 56 -11.93 -7.83 -0.66
N ALA A 57 -12.46 -8.96 -0.21
CA ALA A 57 -13.29 -9.02 1.00
C ALA A 57 -12.50 -8.60 2.26
N ASN A 58 -11.24 -8.99 2.36
CA ASN A 58 -10.37 -8.60 3.48
C ASN A 58 -10.09 -7.09 3.46
N LEU A 59 -9.78 -6.50 2.29
CA LEU A 59 -9.60 -5.05 2.17
C LEU A 59 -10.85 -4.31 2.62
N VAL A 60 -12.04 -4.74 2.18
CA VAL A 60 -13.31 -4.15 2.61
C VAL A 60 -13.47 -4.20 4.12
N LYS A 61 -13.22 -5.37 4.73
CA LYS A 61 -13.30 -5.57 6.18
C LYS A 61 -12.32 -4.68 6.95
N ILE A 62 -11.09 -4.54 6.47
CA ILE A 62 -10.06 -3.70 7.10
C ILE A 62 -10.49 -2.23 7.03
N VAL A 63 -10.86 -1.74 5.85
CA VAL A 63 -11.30 -0.35 5.63
C VAL A 63 -12.49 0.01 6.50
N GLN A 64 -13.52 -0.83 6.52
CA GLN A 64 -14.70 -0.61 7.39
C GLN A 64 -14.29 -0.57 8.86
N SER A 65 -13.43 -1.49 9.29
CA SER A 65 -12.95 -1.48 10.67
C SER A 65 -12.13 -0.24 11.02
N PHE A 66 -11.43 0.37 10.07
CA PHE A 66 -10.72 1.63 10.30
C PHE A 66 -11.69 2.81 10.38
N ARG A 67 -12.70 2.89 9.49
CA ARG A 67 -13.75 3.91 9.54
C ARG A 67 -14.51 3.88 10.87
N ASP A 68 -14.86 2.70 11.35
CA ASP A 68 -15.59 2.54 12.62
C ASP A 68 -14.76 3.01 13.82
N ARG A 69 -13.43 2.87 13.75
CA ARG A 69 -12.54 3.11 14.90
C ARG A 69 -11.87 4.47 14.88
N ALA A 70 -11.64 5.02 13.70
CA ALA A 70 -11.03 6.32 13.47
C ALA A 70 -11.88 7.08 12.44
N PRO A 71 -13.12 7.47 12.78
CA PRO A 71 -14.06 8.07 11.82
C PRO A 71 -13.61 9.41 11.24
N ASN A 72 -12.68 10.09 11.92
CA ASN A 72 -12.11 11.36 11.48
C ASN A 72 -10.81 11.18 10.67
N ALA A 73 -10.29 9.97 10.55
CA ALA A 73 -9.07 9.70 9.80
C ALA A 73 -9.38 9.64 8.30
N ASN A 74 -8.55 10.30 7.50
CA ASN A 74 -8.53 10.05 6.06
C ASN A 74 -7.99 8.64 5.79
N LEU A 75 -8.47 8.01 4.71
CA LEU A 75 -8.04 6.68 4.29
C LEU A 75 -7.52 6.71 2.87
N LEU A 76 -6.35 6.10 2.68
CA LEU A 76 -5.72 5.93 1.37
C LEU A 76 -5.33 4.46 1.19
N LEU A 77 -5.86 3.82 0.16
CA LEU A 77 -5.35 2.53 -0.29
C LEU A 77 -4.15 2.74 -1.20
N ILE A 78 -3.17 1.84 -1.12
CA ILE A 78 -2.05 1.80 -2.05
C ILE A 78 -2.03 0.41 -2.69
N THR A 79 -1.95 0.35 -4.01
CA THR A 79 -1.94 -0.93 -4.74
C THR A 79 -0.64 -1.71 -4.48
N PRO A 80 -0.62 -3.05 -4.54
CA PRO A 80 0.65 -3.78 -4.67
C PRO A 80 1.44 -3.24 -5.86
N PRO A 81 2.77 -3.10 -5.76
CA PRO A 81 3.58 -2.56 -6.85
C PRO A 81 3.85 -3.60 -7.94
N HIS A 82 4.61 -3.18 -8.96
CA HIS A 82 5.11 -4.09 -10.00
C HIS A 82 6.09 -5.13 -9.44
N VAL A 83 6.28 -6.20 -10.20
CA VAL A 83 7.25 -7.27 -9.93
C VAL A 83 8.18 -7.39 -11.13
N ASP A 84 9.45 -7.71 -10.90
CA ASP A 84 10.37 -8.07 -11.96
C ASP A 84 10.42 -9.60 -12.11
N ASP A 85 9.66 -10.12 -13.06
CA ASP A 85 9.50 -11.56 -13.29
C ASP A 85 10.84 -12.26 -13.55
N ALA A 86 11.76 -11.61 -14.29
CA ALA A 86 13.05 -12.20 -14.64
C ALA A 86 13.96 -12.31 -13.41
N VAL A 87 14.01 -11.26 -12.58
CA VAL A 87 14.78 -11.30 -11.32
C VAL A 87 14.19 -12.32 -10.36
N ARG A 88 12.85 -12.35 -10.18
CA ARG A 88 12.19 -13.37 -9.33
C ARG A 88 12.47 -14.79 -9.82
N GLN A 89 12.39 -15.02 -11.12
CA GLN A 89 12.70 -16.31 -11.72
C GLN A 89 14.15 -16.73 -11.46
N SER A 90 15.10 -15.79 -11.55
CA SER A 90 16.54 -16.06 -11.36
C SER A 90 16.90 -16.52 -9.95
N PHE A 91 16.12 -16.12 -8.94
CA PHE A 91 16.31 -16.55 -7.55
C PHE A 91 15.60 -17.86 -7.21
N SER A 92 14.72 -18.36 -8.08
CA SER A 92 13.97 -19.58 -7.84
C SER A 92 14.78 -20.82 -8.21
N PRO A 93 14.96 -21.81 -7.32
CA PRO A 93 15.57 -23.11 -7.65
C PRO A 93 14.81 -23.90 -8.73
N THR A 94 13.53 -23.61 -8.95
CA THR A 94 12.71 -24.27 -9.98
C THR A 94 12.67 -23.52 -11.33
N ASN A 95 13.45 -22.44 -11.46
CA ASN A 95 13.40 -21.51 -12.59
C ASN A 95 11.95 -21.03 -12.92
N ARG A 96 11.11 -20.83 -11.89
CA ARG A 96 9.75 -20.28 -11.99
C ARG A 96 9.60 -19.17 -10.95
N ALA A 97 9.27 -17.97 -11.39
CA ALA A 97 8.97 -16.88 -10.47
C ALA A 97 7.79 -17.25 -9.55
N GLU A 98 7.92 -16.99 -8.26
CA GLU A 98 6.87 -17.26 -7.27
C GLU A 98 5.84 -16.12 -7.15
N ARG A 99 6.13 -15.00 -7.82
CA ARG A 99 5.27 -13.83 -8.06
C ARG A 99 5.52 -13.32 -9.47
N THR A 100 4.50 -12.77 -10.10
CA THR A 100 4.61 -12.15 -11.43
C THR A 100 3.94 -10.79 -11.44
N ASN A 101 4.38 -9.93 -12.34
CA ASN A 101 3.81 -8.61 -12.56
C ASN A 101 2.35 -8.71 -13.01
N ALA A 102 2.04 -9.72 -13.84
CA ALA A 102 0.67 -9.99 -14.27
C ALA A 102 -0.26 -10.29 -13.08
N MET A 103 0.16 -11.18 -12.17
CA MET A 103 -0.62 -11.49 -10.97
C MET A 103 -0.72 -10.27 -10.05
N ALA A 104 0.38 -9.52 -9.85
CA ALA A 104 0.33 -8.27 -9.08
C ALA A 104 -0.68 -7.27 -9.67
N GLY A 105 -0.80 -7.20 -11.00
CA GLY A 105 -1.79 -6.38 -11.70
C GLY A 105 -3.24 -6.75 -11.40
N GLU A 106 -3.56 -8.05 -11.30
CA GLU A 106 -4.92 -8.48 -10.91
C GLU A 106 -5.28 -8.01 -9.49
N TYR A 107 -4.33 -8.06 -8.56
CA TYR A 107 -4.53 -7.59 -7.18
C TYR A 107 -4.55 -6.06 -7.10
N ALA A 108 -3.75 -5.37 -7.92
CA ALA A 108 -3.78 -3.92 -8.03
C ALA A 108 -5.16 -3.43 -8.52
N GLN A 109 -5.69 -4.05 -9.58
CA GLN A 109 -7.02 -3.75 -10.08
C GLN A 109 -8.10 -4.01 -9.01
N ALA A 110 -8.02 -5.16 -8.32
CA ALA A 110 -8.96 -5.47 -7.23
C ALA A 110 -8.91 -4.43 -6.09
N CYS A 111 -7.72 -3.91 -5.76
CA CYS A 111 -7.55 -2.84 -4.78
C CYS A 111 -8.19 -1.53 -5.25
N VAL A 112 -7.97 -1.13 -6.51
CA VAL A 112 -8.62 0.04 -7.14
C VAL A 112 -10.15 -0.10 -7.12
N GLU A 113 -10.68 -1.26 -7.48
CA GLU A 113 -12.12 -1.53 -7.48
C GLU A 113 -12.73 -1.46 -6.07
N VAL A 114 -12.04 -1.96 -5.05
CA VAL A 114 -12.45 -1.83 -3.64
C VAL A 114 -12.46 -0.36 -3.22
N GLY A 115 -11.41 0.39 -3.55
CA GLY A 115 -11.34 1.83 -3.28
C GLY A 115 -12.52 2.58 -3.89
N ARG A 116 -12.81 2.36 -5.18
CA ARG A 116 -13.97 2.93 -5.87
C ARG A 116 -15.29 2.52 -5.20
N LYS A 117 -15.47 1.25 -4.85
CA LYS A 117 -16.71 0.74 -4.23
C LYS A 117 -16.97 1.37 -2.86
N LEU A 118 -15.92 1.64 -2.10
CA LEU A 118 -16.02 2.18 -0.74
C LEU A 118 -15.89 3.70 -0.70
N ASP A 119 -15.69 4.36 -1.84
CA ASP A 119 -15.35 5.78 -1.91
C ASP A 119 -14.12 6.11 -1.04
N VAL A 120 -13.03 5.40 -1.31
CA VAL A 120 -11.71 5.59 -0.68
C VAL A 120 -10.70 5.90 -1.78
N ASN A 121 -9.89 6.93 -1.57
CA ASN A 121 -8.82 7.27 -2.49
C ASN A 121 -7.82 6.12 -2.63
N VAL A 122 -7.29 5.94 -3.85
CA VAL A 122 -6.28 4.92 -4.16
C VAL A 122 -5.07 5.59 -4.79
N LEU A 123 -3.87 5.24 -4.32
CA LEU A 123 -2.60 5.48 -4.99
C LEU A 123 -2.23 4.22 -5.77
N ASP A 124 -2.37 4.26 -7.09
CA ASP A 124 -2.11 3.12 -7.96
C ASP A 124 -0.64 3.05 -8.40
N VAL A 125 0.22 2.64 -7.47
CA VAL A 125 1.67 2.50 -7.73
C VAL A 125 1.96 1.44 -8.79
N TYR A 126 1.13 0.39 -8.93
CA TYR A 126 1.29 -0.59 -10.00
C TYR A 126 1.28 0.08 -11.38
N SER A 127 0.24 0.87 -11.67
CA SER A 127 0.11 1.55 -12.97
C SER A 127 1.21 2.58 -13.19
N ILE A 128 1.60 3.32 -12.14
CA ILE A 128 2.69 4.30 -12.20
C ILE A 128 3.98 3.62 -12.66
N PHE A 129 4.42 2.56 -11.97
CA PHE A 129 5.64 1.84 -12.35
C PHE A 129 5.54 1.18 -13.72
N ASN A 130 4.38 0.63 -14.08
CA ASN A 130 4.18 0.00 -15.39
C ASN A 130 4.09 0.98 -16.56
N SER A 131 3.98 2.30 -16.32
CA SER A 131 4.09 3.33 -17.35
C SER A 131 5.52 3.77 -17.65
N MET A 132 6.51 3.32 -16.86
CA MET A 132 7.93 3.64 -17.05
C MET A 132 8.57 2.70 -18.07
N GLU A 133 9.71 3.14 -18.62
CA GLU A 133 10.60 2.26 -19.38
C GLU A 133 11.06 1.09 -18.52
N GLU A 134 11.15 -0.11 -19.10
CA GLU A 134 11.42 -1.36 -18.38
C GLU A 134 12.72 -1.30 -17.56
N SER A 135 13.79 -0.71 -18.12
CA SER A 135 15.06 -0.57 -17.43
C SER A 135 14.98 0.36 -16.21
N GLU A 136 14.23 1.47 -16.31
CA GLU A 136 14.03 2.39 -15.19
C GLU A 136 13.16 1.76 -14.11
N ARG A 137 12.11 1.05 -14.52
CA ARG A 137 11.23 0.30 -13.63
C ARG A 137 11.99 -0.80 -12.85
N ALA A 138 12.93 -1.49 -13.50
CA ALA A 138 13.76 -2.51 -12.88
C ALA A 138 14.69 -1.92 -11.80
N GLU A 139 15.32 -0.77 -12.06
CA GLU A 139 16.17 -0.06 -11.07
C GLU A 139 15.41 0.38 -9.81
N CYS A 140 14.08 0.39 -9.85
CA CYS A 140 13.25 0.71 -8.69
C CYS A 140 13.10 -0.48 -7.72
N LEU A 141 13.63 -1.65 -8.03
CA LEU A 141 13.57 -2.87 -7.20
C LEU A 141 14.97 -3.39 -6.89
N ASP A 142 15.20 -3.84 -5.65
CA ASP A 142 16.49 -4.44 -5.24
C ASP A 142 16.55 -5.95 -5.56
N ASP A 143 15.45 -6.66 -5.35
CA ASP A 143 15.35 -8.13 -5.49
C ASP A 143 14.21 -8.57 -6.42
N GLY A 144 13.74 -7.65 -7.26
CA GLY A 144 12.58 -7.84 -8.13
C GLY A 144 11.22 -7.78 -7.40
N LEU A 145 11.20 -7.42 -6.11
CA LEU A 145 9.96 -7.27 -5.32
C LEU A 145 10.00 -6.07 -4.35
N HIS A 146 11.06 -5.91 -3.58
CA HIS A 146 11.23 -4.81 -2.63
C HIS A 146 11.85 -3.60 -3.33
N PHE A 147 11.37 -2.41 -2.96
CA PHE A 147 11.88 -1.18 -3.55
C PHE A 147 13.31 -0.87 -3.15
N SER A 148 14.09 -0.47 -4.15
CA SER A 148 15.37 0.19 -3.96
C SER A 148 15.18 1.59 -3.36
N THR A 149 16.28 2.28 -3.05
CA THR A 149 16.25 3.71 -2.68
C THR A 149 15.53 4.54 -3.74
N LYS A 150 15.75 4.24 -5.03
CA LYS A 150 15.10 4.93 -6.16
C LYS A 150 13.59 4.68 -6.16
N GLY A 151 13.16 3.43 -6.00
CA GLY A 151 11.75 3.07 -5.93
C GLY A 151 11.03 3.72 -4.74
N ASN A 152 11.64 3.71 -3.56
CA ASN A 152 11.08 4.36 -2.36
C ASN A 152 10.96 5.88 -2.54
N ALA A 153 11.98 6.53 -3.12
CA ALA A 153 11.94 7.97 -3.37
C ALA A 153 10.82 8.36 -4.35
N LEU A 154 10.56 7.51 -5.35
CA LEU A 154 9.46 7.71 -6.29
C LEU A 154 8.10 7.57 -5.60
N VAL A 155 7.86 6.48 -4.87
CA VAL A 155 6.59 6.29 -4.14
C VAL A 155 6.37 7.40 -3.12
N PHE A 156 7.41 7.87 -2.44
CA PHE A 156 7.29 9.00 -1.52
C PHE A 156 6.77 10.26 -2.22
N ARG A 157 7.31 10.60 -3.40
CA ARG A 157 6.85 11.74 -4.19
C ARG A 157 5.39 11.58 -4.61
N GLU A 158 5.03 10.44 -5.16
CA GLU A 158 3.66 10.15 -5.60
C GLU A 158 2.66 10.15 -4.43
N LEU A 159 3.08 9.68 -3.26
CA LEU A 159 2.30 9.75 -2.04
C LEU A 159 2.07 11.20 -1.59
N GLN A 160 3.10 12.05 -1.64
CA GLN A 160 2.95 13.48 -1.32
C GLN A 160 1.97 14.16 -2.27
N THR A 161 2.13 13.98 -3.58
CA THR A 161 1.19 14.51 -4.59
C THR A 161 -0.22 14.00 -4.35
N LYS A 162 -0.38 12.69 -4.08
CA LYS A 162 -1.71 12.13 -3.81
C LYS A 162 -2.34 12.70 -2.55
N ILE A 163 -1.57 12.96 -1.50
CA ILE A 163 -2.07 13.57 -0.27
C ILE A 163 -2.51 15.02 -0.51
N HIS A 164 -1.71 15.80 -1.24
CA HIS A 164 -2.05 17.17 -1.66
C HIS A 164 -3.39 17.19 -2.40
N ASP A 165 -3.54 16.36 -3.42
CA ASP A 165 -4.73 16.35 -4.28
C ASP A 165 -5.98 15.80 -3.59
N ALA A 166 -5.82 14.73 -2.80
CA ALA A 166 -6.96 13.99 -2.25
C ALA A 166 -7.42 14.49 -0.88
N PHE A 167 -6.53 15.15 -0.11
CA PHE A 167 -6.79 15.54 1.27
C PHE A 167 -6.31 16.99 1.55
N PRO A 168 -6.82 18.00 0.83
CA PRO A 168 -6.34 19.38 0.96
C PRO A 168 -6.51 19.96 2.38
N GLU A 169 -7.52 19.54 3.14
CA GLU A 169 -7.69 19.98 4.54
C GLU A 169 -6.64 19.37 5.48
N LEU A 170 -6.19 18.13 5.19
CA LEU A 170 -5.08 17.52 5.91
C LEU A 170 -3.79 18.28 5.64
N GLU A 171 -3.53 18.64 4.38
CA GLU A 171 -2.33 19.40 4.02
C GLU A 171 -2.28 20.76 4.72
N LYS A 172 -3.36 21.54 4.69
CA LYS A 172 -3.45 22.81 5.42
C LYS A 172 -3.16 22.64 6.92
N SER A 173 -3.58 21.51 7.51
CA SER A 173 -3.30 21.22 8.92
C SER A 173 -1.82 20.94 9.20
N LEU A 174 -1.07 20.43 8.21
CA LEU A 174 0.37 20.18 8.33
C LEU A 174 1.20 21.46 8.20
N GLU A 175 0.68 22.49 7.54
CA GLU A 175 1.31 23.81 7.43
C GLU A 175 1.15 24.66 8.72
N ASN A 176 0.16 24.33 9.55
CA ASN A 176 -0.11 25.03 10.79
C ASN A 176 0.78 24.50 11.91
N TRP A 177 1.78 25.31 12.29
CA TRP A 177 2.59 25.04 13.48
C TRP A 177 1.69 25.00 14.73
N GLN A 178 1.79 23.92 15.51
CA GLN A 178 1.01 23.74 16.74
C GLN A 178 1.32 24.80 17.81
N LEU A 179 2.48 25.45 17.70
CA LEU A 179 2.88 26.57 18.53
C LEU A 179 2.97 27.82 17.64
N PRO A 180 2.56 28.99 18.15
CA PRO A 180 2.73 30.23 17.42
C PRO A 180 4.20 30.45 17.07
N ASN A 181 4.45 31.05 15.90
CA ASN A 181 5.79 31.49 15.54
C ASN A 181 6.29 32.48 16.59
N PHE A 182 7.47 32.23 17.18
CA PHE A 182 7.98 33.06 18.26
C PHE A 182 8.20 34.53 17.90
N HIS A 183 8.28 34.85 16.62
CA HIS A 183 8.35 36.22 16.13
C HIS A 183 7.17 37.09 16.56
N ILE A 184 6.00 36.52 16.90
CA ILE A 184 4.84 37.29 17.40
C ILE A 184 5.08 37.98 18.77
N TRP A 185 6.15 37.63 19.48
CA TRP A 185 6.50 38.19 20.79
C TRP A 185 7.66 39.20 20.71
N PHE A 186 8.15 39.51 19.51
CA PHE A 186 9.25 40.45 19.28
C PHE A 186 8.82 41.71 18.50
N ASP A 187 7.51 41.86 18.24
CA ASP A 187 6.88 43.06 17.64
C ASP A 187 6.38 44.05 18.72
#